data_AF-A0A957WW46-F1
#
_entry.id   AF-A0A957WW46-F1
#
_cell.length_a   1.000
_cell.length_b   1.000
_cell.length_c   1.000
_cell.angle_alpha   90.00
_cell.angle_beta   90.00
_cell.angle_gamma   90.00
#
_symmetry.space_group_name_H-M   'P 1'
#
loop_
_entity.id
_entity.type
_entity.pdbx_description
1 polymer ?
#
loop_
_entity_poly.entity_id
_entity_poly.type
_entity_poly.pdbx_seq_one_letter_code
_entity_poly.pdbx_strand_id
1 'polypeptide(L)'
;MFRAERCPVGLFYNTLFDENAASHLALGQAYKLSLLGSEGMTDDEFAAAGGNQSMIHIDFMIGSAAMAVDGVTDDGALEPIMRSGEWAFDL
;
A
#
# COMPACT_ATOMS: atom_id res chain seq x y z
N MET A 1 -14.04 -7.68 9.93
CA MET A 1 -13.62 -8.02 8.55
C MET A 1 -14.59 -7.32 7.62
N PHE A 2 -14.22 -6.15 7.10
CA PHE A 2 -15.04 -5.43 6.13
C PHE A 2 -14.96 -6.21 4.81
N ARG A 3 -16.10 -6.72 4.34
CA ARG A 3 -16.25 -7.36 3.02
C ARG A 3 -16.56 -6.23 2.01
N ALA A 4 -15.82 -6.19 0.91
CA ALA A 4 -15.91 -5.19 -0.16
C ALA A 4 -17.17 -5.28 -1.02
N GLU A 5 -18.12 -6.18 -0.72
CA GLU A 5 -19.36 -6.32 -1.51
C GLU A 5 -20.41 -5.22 -1.25
N ARG A 6 -20.21 -4.26 -0.33
CA ARG A 6 -21.18 -3.15 -0.07
C ARG A 6 -20.59 -1.84 0.43
N CYS A 7 -19.51 -1.32 -0.14
CA CYS A 7 -19.06 0.03 0.23
C CYS A 7 -19.35 1.06 -0.88
N PRO A 8 -20.45 1.83 -0.80
CA PRO A 8 -20.33 3.22 -1.23
C PRO A 8 -19.46 3.87 -0.17
N VAL A 9 -18.14 3.83 -0.33
CA VAL A 9 -17.23 4.55 0.57
C VAL A 9 -17.69 6.01 0.54
N GLY A 10 -18.35 6.46 1.60
CA GLY A 10 -18.65 7.87 1.77
C GLY A 10 -17.32 8.60 1.77
N LEU A 11 -17.20 9.67 1.00
CA LEU A 11 -16.02 10.53 1.06
C LEU A 11 -16.00 11.22 2.43
N PHE A 12 -15.02 10.89 3.25
CA PHE A 12 -14.86 11.52 4.56
C PHE A 12 -14.04 12.82 4.46
N TYR A 13 -13.35 13.04 3.33
CA TYR A 13 -12.43 14.17 3.13
C TYR A 13 -11.39 14.25 4.25
N ASN A 14 -10.95 13.08 4.71
CA ASN A 14 -10.03 12.93 5.81
C ASN A 14 -9.16 11.71 5.57
N THR A 15 -7.85 11.94 5.50
CA THR A 15 -6.86 10.92 5.15
C THR A 15 -7.01 9.67 6.00
N LEU A 16 -7.12 9.79 7.33
CA LEU A 16 -7.21 8.65 8.23
C LEU A 16 -8.41 7.74 7.92
N PHE A 17 -9.57 8.31 7.61
CA PHE A 17 -10.75 7.50 7.29
C PHE A 17 -10.67 6.93 5.87
N ASP A 18 -10.28 7.76 4.91
CA ASP A 18 -10.30 7.37 3.50
C ASP A 18 -9.18 6.36 3.16
N GLU A 19 -7.98 6.46 3.77
CA GLU A 19 -6.86 5.54 3.56
C GLU A 19 -7.14 4.13 4.08
N ASN A 20 -7.98 4.00 5.11
CA ASN A 20 -8.40 2.72 5.69
C ASN A 20 -9.62 2.13 5.00
N ALA A 21 -10.23 2.86 4.07
CA ALA A 21 -11.40 2.44 3.31
C ALA A 21 -11.06 1.89 1.91
N ALA A 22 -9.88 2.21 1.39
CA ALA A 22 -9.38 1.74 0.09
C ALA A 22 -7.87 1.59 0.10
N SER A 23 -7.33 0.72 -0.75
CA SER A 23 -5.88 0.69 -1.01
C SER A 23 -5.38 2.08 -1.39
N HIS A 24 -4.22 2.46 -0.87
CA HIS A 24 -3.62 3.77 -1.08
C HIS A 24 -2.13 3.64 -1.39
N LEU A 25 -1.57 4.70 -1.95
CA LEU A 25 -0.14 4.90 -2.12
C LEU A 25 0.25 6.22 -1.47
N ALA A 26 1.50 6.32 -1.01
CA ALA A 26 2.04 7.54 -0.43
C ALA A 26 3.11 8.16 -1.33
N LEU A 27 3.00 9.46 -1.59
CA LEU A 27 4.10 10.24 -2.14
C LEU A 27 4.96 10.81 -1.02
N GLY A 28 6.27 10.56 -1.09
CA GLY A 28 7.25 11.15 -0.17
C GLY A 28 7.89 10.15 0.78
N GLN A 29 8.04 10.53 2.05
CA GLN A 29 8.88 9.87 3.03
C GLN A 29 8.41 8.43 3.29
N ALA A 30 9.29 7.45 3.06
CA ALA A 30 9.02 6.08 3.46
C ALA A 30 9.27 5.90 4.97
N TYR A 31 8.50 5.03 5.62
CA TYR A 31 8.79 4.62 6.99
C TYR A 31 9.96 3.64 7.01
N LYS A 32 10.99 3.90 7.83
CA LYS A 32 12.16 3.01 7.95
C LYS A 32 11.76 1.57 8.26
N LEU A 33 10.78 1.41 9.15
CA LEU A 33 10.24 0.12 9.59
C LEU A 33 9.65 -0.74 8.45
N SER A 34 9.39 -0.17 7.28
CA SER A 34 8.95 -0.93 6.10
C SER A 34 10.06 -1.75 5.45
N LEU A 35 11.32 -1.54 5.86
CA LEU A 35 12.47 -2.31 5.39
C LEU A 35 13.01 -3.21 6.52
N LEU A 36 13.16 -4.50 6.22
CA LEU A 36 13.72 -5.48 7.15
C LEU A 36 15.17 -5.11 7.51
N GLY A 37 15.50 -5.07 8.80
CA GLY A 37 16.83 -4.70 9.28
C GLY A 37 17.14 -3.20 9.23
N SER A 38 16.12 -2.34 9.07
CA SER A 38 16.27 -0.88 9.10
C SER A 38 16.68 -0.30 10.45
N GLU A 39 16.65 -1.10 11.51
CA GLU A 39 17.04 -0.70 12.86
C GLU A 39 18.49 -0.21 12.88
N GLY A 40 18.67 1.07 13.23
CA GLY A 40 20.00 1.69 13.31
C GLY A 40 20.56 2.19 11.97
N MET A 41 19.84 2.03 10.85
CA MET A 41 20.27 2.62 9.58
C MET A 41 20.27 4.15 9.65
N THR A 42 21.37 4.73 9.19
CA THR A 42 21.43 6.14 8.85
C THR A 42 20.45 6.46 7.71
N ASP A 43 20.22 7.75 7.50
CA ASP A 43 19.39 8.23 6.41
C ASP A 43 19.96 7.82 5.03
N ASP A 44 21.27 7.96 4.84
CA ASP A 44 21.94 7.58 3.58
C ASP A 44 21.88 6.07 3.31
N GLU A 45 22.07 5.23 4.34
CA GLU A 45 21.95 3.77 4.21
C GLU A 45 20.52 3.35 3.86
N PHE A 46 19.52 3.99 4.47
CA PHE A 46 18.12 3.73 4.15
C PHE A 46 17.77 4.14 2.71
N ALA A 47 18.27 5.30 2.25
CA ALA A 47 18.09 5.75 0.88
C ALA A 47 18.77 4.81 -0.13
N ALA A 48 20.00 4.36 0.16
CA ALA A 48 20.73 3.40 -0.67
C ALA A 48 20.03 2.04 -0.77
N ALA A 49 19.27 1.65 0.26
CA ALA A 49 18.45 0.44 0.27
C ALA A 49 17.08 0.60 -0.42
N GLY A 50 16.80 1.77 -1.02
CA GLY A 50 15.57 2.05 -1.76
C GLY A 50 14.49 2.80 -0.97
N GLY A 51 14.77 3.19 0.28
CA GLY A 51 13.87 4.00 1.08
C GLY A 51 13.77 5.43 0.57
N ASN A 52 12.58 5.88 0.17
CA ASN A 52 12.41 7.24 -0.32
C ASN A 52 12.52 8.28 0.80
N GLN A 53 13.23 9.37 0.54
CA GLN A 53 13.42 10.48 1.47
C GLN A 53 12.68 11.75 1.03
N SER A 54 11.91 12.35 1.93
CA SER A 54 11.15 13.58 1.67
C SER A 54 10.74 14.30 2.95
N MET A 55 10.39 15.59 2.81
CA MET A 55 9.76 16.37 3.87
C MET A 55 8.25 16.14 4.00
N ILE A 56 7.64 15.50 3.00
CA ILE A 56 6.20 15.25 2.94
C ILE A 56 5.91 13.75 2.93
N HIS A 57 4.72 13.39 3.36
CA HIS A 57 4.11 12.08 3.19
C HIS A 57 2.63 12.33 2.88
N ILE A 58 2.20 12.00 1.67
CA ILE A 58 0.84 12.29 1.21
C ILE A 58 0.21 11.02 0.67
N ASP A 59 -0.75 10.50 1.42
CA ASP A 59 -1.55 9.35 1.03
C ASP A 59 -2.66 9.76 0.06
N PHE A 60 -2.84 8.96 -0.98
CA PHE A 60 -3.95 9.07 -1.91
C PHE A 60 -4.48 7.68 -2.25
N MET A 61 -5.80 7.58 -2.32
CA MET A 61 -6.51 6.32 -2.47
C MET A 61 -6.62 5.94 -3.94
N ILE A 62 -6.36 4.66 -4.25
CA ILE A 62 -6.42 4.07 -5.60
C ILE A 62 -7.35 2.85 -5.68
N GLY A 63 -7.76 2.30 -4.53
CA GLY A 63 -8.57 1.09 -4.47
C GLY A 63 -9.98 1.25 -5.02
N SER A 64 -10.50 0.19 -5.64
CA SER A 64 -11.90 0.10 -6.06
C SER A 64 -12.34 -1.37 -6.18
N ALA A 65 -13.66 -1.59 -6.28
CA ALA A 65 -14.22 -2.92 -6.53
C ALA A 65 -13.88 -3.50 -7.93
N ALA A 66 -13.28 -2.70 -8.82
CA ALA A 66 -12.79 -3.16 -10.12
C ALA A 66 -11.27 -3.41 -10.12
N MET A 67 -10.58 -3.20 -9.00
CA MET A 67 -9.13 -3.33 -8.91
C MET A 67 -8.69 -4.81 -8.93
N ALA A 68 -7.60 -5.07 -9.66
CA ALA A 68 -6.86 -6.31 -9.62
C ALA A 68 -5.39 -6.02 -9.28
N VAL A 69 -4.79 -6.88 -8.45
CA VAL A 69 -3.39 -6.77 -8.04
C VAL A 69 -2.73 -8.13 -8.20
N ASP A 70 -1.58 -8.13 -8.89
CA ASP A 70 -0.67 -9.26 -9.01
C ASP A 70 0.62 -8.97 -8.27
N GLY A 71 1.10 -9.96 -7.52
CA GLY A 71 2.49 -10.02 -7.08
C GLY A 71 3.37 -10.48 -8.24
N VAL A 72 4.52 -9.85 -8.39
CA VAL A 72 5.54 -10.27 -9.36
C VAL A 72 6.67 -10.90 -8.58
N THR A 73 6.96 -12.17 -8.83
CA THR A 73 8.07 -12.90 -8.20
C THR A 73 9.41 -12.51 -8.81
N ASP A 74 10.51 -12.90 -8.15
CA ASP A 74 11.87 -12.61 -8.62
C ASP A 74 12.17 -13.22 -10.01
N ASP A 75 11.51 -14.32 -10.37
CA ASP A 75 11.59 -14.95 -11.70
C ASP A 75 10.57 -14.41 -12.71
N GLY A 76 9.76 -13.41 -12.31
CA GLY A 76 8.81 -12.70 -13.16
C GLY A 76 7.45 -13.39 -13.33
N ALA A 77 7.17 -14.46 -12.59
CA ALA A 77 5.84 -15.04 -12.54
C ALA A 77 4.84 -14.09 -11.86
N LEU A 78 3.57 -14.17 -12.28
CA LEU A 78 2.48 -13.37 -11.73
C LEU A 78 1.62 -14.23 -10.81
N GLU A 79 1.48 -13.80 -9.56
CA GLU A 79 0.60 -14.43 -8.57
C GLU A 79 -0.57 -13.51 -8.22
N PRO A 80 -1.82 -13.96 -8.32
CA PRO A 80 -2.96 -13.13 -7.99
C PRO A 80 -3.03 -12.85 -6.48
N ILE A 81 -2.98 -11.56 -6.11
CA ILE A 81 -3.12 -11.12 -4.70
C ILE A 81 -4.52 -10.55 -4.45
N MET A 82 -5.03 -9.73 -5.37
CA MET A 82 -6.40 -9.21 -5.31
C MET A 82 -7.13 -9.33 -6.65
N ARG A 83 -8.44 -9.59 -6.59
CA ARG A 83 -9.36 -9.57 -7.74
C ARG A 83 -10.67 -8.92 -7.33
N SER A 84 -11.19 -8.03 -8.17
CA SER A 84 -12.42 -7.27 -7.89
C SER A 84 -12.40 -6.55 -6.53
N GLY A 85 -11.24 -6.01 -6.14
CA GLY A 85 -11.05 -5.32 -4.86
C GLY A 85 -10.98 -6.21 -3.61
N GLU A 86 -10.98 -7.53 -3.76
CA GLU A 86 -10.93 -8.52 -2.67
C GLU A 86 -9.68 -9.38 -2.75
N TRP A 87 -9.32 -10.06 -1.66
CA TRP A 87 -8.24 -11.05 -1.65
C TRP A 87 -8.55 -12.20 -2.60
N ALA A 88 -7.54 -12.63 -3.37
CA ALA A 88 -7.70 -13.67 -4.38
C ALA A 88 -7.53 -15.11 -3.85
N PHE A 89 -7.23 -15.27 -2.56
CA PHE A 89 -7.04 -16.56 -1.89
C PHE A 89 -7.97 -16.68 -0.68
N ASP A 90 -8.37 -17.92 -0.39
CA ASP A 90 -9.09 -18.26 0.82
C ASP A 90 -8.10 -18.48 1.98
N LEU A 91 -8.46 -18.01 3.18
CA LEU A 91 -7.68 -18.19 4.41
C LEU A 91 -8.08 -19.47 5.17
#